data_AF-A0A5C7WGH1-F1
#
_entry.id   AF-A0A5C7WGH1-F1
#
_cell.length_a   1.000
_cell.length_b   1.000
_cell.length_c   1.000
_cell.angle_alpha   90.00
_cell.angle_beta   90.00
_cell.angle_gamma   90.00
#
_symmetry.space_group_name_H-M   'P 1'
#
loop_
_entity.id
_entity.type
_entity.pdbx_description
1 polymer ?
#
loop_
_entity_poly.entity_id
_entity_poly.type
_entity_poly.pdbx_seq_one_letter_code
_entity_poly.pdbx_strand_id
1 'polypeptide(L)'
;MSELILHHYDASPFAEKARLMLGFKQLSWRSVEIPRIMPKPDLTALTGGYRKTPVLQVGADIYCDTALIARRLEVEKATPSLFPEGQEFVAASFAQWADAVVFQHAVTLVFQPESIAVRMGKLPPAAQQAFVADRAALFAGGSASRLPAAQAKLQWPVLMARLQQQLAREEGDFLCGEPSIADFAMAHPLWFLKGTHVTAPLVDDYPEVAAWLGRVLGFGHGAHSPLSSEEAIAIAREAQPAPLPDEDFSQALGFQVGQQVSVAATDYGVDPVQGELLCVSAEAIILRRQDERAGTLHVHFPRLGFALSAV
;
A
#
# COMPACT_ATOMS: atom_id res chain seq x y z
N MET A 1 12.27 -1.28 -21.36
CA MET A 1 11.51 -0.95 -20.14
C MET A 1 11.80 -2.03 -19.12
N SER A 2 12.20 -1.65 -17.92
CA SER A 2 12.47 -2.60 -16.84
C SER A 2 11.17 -3.25 -16.37
N GLU A 3 11.24 -4.51 -15.94
CA GLU A 3 10.07 -5.24 -15.44
C GLU A 3 9.50 -4.58 -14.16
N LEU A 4 8.18 -4.64 -13.99
CA LEU A 4 7.53 -4.32 -12.72
C LEU A 4 7.70 -5.51 -11.77
N ILE A 5 8.30 -5.30 -10.60
CA ILE A 5 8.51 -6.34 -9.60
C ILE A 5 7.77 -5.94 -8.32
N LEU A 6 6.76 -6.71 -7.91
CA LEU A 6 6.00 -6.42 -6.70
C LEU A 6 6.46 -7.35 -5.57
N HIS A 7 6.96 -6.73 -4.49
CA HIS A 7 7.34 -7.41 -3.25
C HIS A 7 6.12 -7.44 -2.32
N HIS A 8 5.54 -8.62 -2.11
CA HIS A 8 4.28 -8.75 -1.38
C HIS A 8 4.11 -10.09 -0.65
N TYR A 9 3.00 -10.22 0.06
CA TYR A 9 2.49 -11.52 0.48
C TYR A 9 0.98 -11.57 0.28
N ASP A 10 0.44 -12.75 -0.01
CA ASP A 10 -0.96 -12.94 -0.39
C ASP A 10 -1.96 -12.30 0.58
N ALA A 11 -1.77 -12.53 1.87
CA ALA A 11 -2.73 -12.12 2.90
C ALA A 11 -2.74 -10.62 3.22
N SER A 12 -1.91 -9.78 2.58
CA SER A 12 -1.85 -8.33 2.83
C SER A 12 -2.96 -7.60 2.07
N PRO A 13 -3.85 -6.85 2.74
CA PRO A 13 -4.87 -6.04 2.06
C PRO A 13 -4.28 -4.94 1.17
N PHE A 14 -3.24 -4.25 1.63
CA PHE A 14 -2.54 -3.27 0.80
C PHE A 14 -1.85 -3.93 -0.41
N ALA A 15 -1.42 -5.19 -0.30
CA ALA A 15 -0.91 -5.90 -1.48
C ALA A 15 -2.03 -6.29 -2.43
N GLU A 16 -3.20 -6.67 -1.92
CA GLU A 16 -4.38 -6.92 -2.75
C GLU A 16 -4.76 -5.67 -3.53
N LYS A 17 -4.76 -4.50 -2.89
CA LYS A 17 -4.94 -3.20 -3.58
C LYS A 17 -3.97 -3.04 -4.75
N ALA A 18 -2.67 -3.27 -4.53
CA ALA A 18 -1.67 -3.14 -5.59
C ALA A 18 -1.84 -4.17 -6.73
N ARG A 19 -2.17 -5.42 -6.40
CA ARG A 19 -2.47 -6.47 -7.39
C ARG A 19 -3.70 -6.13 -8.23
N LEU A 20 -4.76 -5.61 -7.61
CA LEU A 20 -5.95 -5.16 -8.32
C LEU A 20 -5.65 -3.98 -9.26
N MET A 21 -4.81 -3.02 -8.83
CA MET A 21 -4.36 -1.93 -9.70
C MET A 21 -3.57 -2.45 -10.91
N LEU A 22 -2.70 -3.44 -10.72
CA LEU A 22 -1.98 -4.11 -11.82
C LEU A 22 -2.93 -4.83 -12.79
N GLY A 23 -3.96 -5.51 -12.26
CA GLY A 23 -4.98 -6.17 -13.07
C GLY A 23 -5.85 -5.20 -13.86
N PHE A 24 -6.32 -4.13 -13.23
CA PHE A 24 -7.05 -3.04 -13.89
C PHE A 24 -6.24 -2.43 -15.03
N LYS A 25 -4.95 -2.17 -14.79
CA LYS A 25 -4.03 -1.68 -15.83
C LYS A 25 -3.64 -2.76 -16.84
N GLN A 26 -3.99 -4.04 -16.63
CA GLN A 26 -3.57 -5.17 -17.46
C GLN A 26 -2.05 -5.21 -17.66
N LEU A 27 -1.29 -4.97 -16.58
CA LEU A 27 0.17 -4.97 -16.60
C LEU A 27 0.71 -6.37 -16.30
N SER A 28 1.81 -6.71 -16.96
CA SER A 28 2.61 -7.90 -16.62
C SER A 28 3.62 -7.55 -15.54
N TRP A 29 3.78 -8.40 -14.54
CA TRP A 29 4.68 -8.14 -13.41
C TRP A 29 5.30 -9.40 -12.82
N ARG A 30 6.34 -9.24 -12.01
CA ARG A 30 7.07 -10.31 -11.34
C ARG A 30 6.69 -10.33 -9.86
N SER A 31 6.31 -11.49 -9.35
CA SER A 31 5.87 -11.67 -7.96
C SER A 31 7.01 -12.15 -7.08
N VAL A 32 7.38 -11.34 -6.09
CA VAL A 32 8.35 -11.69 -5.05
C VAL A 32 7.60 -11.84 -3.73
N GLU A 33 7.48 -13.08 -3.27
CA GLU A 33 6.89 -13.37 -1.96
C GLU A 33 7.86 -13.00 -0.83
N ILE A 34 7.41 -12.17 0.12
CA ILE A 34 8.20 -11.71 1.26
C ILE A 34 7.63 -12.18 2.60
N PRO A 35 8.46 -12.27 3.66
CA PRO A 35 7.98 -12.62 4.98
C PRO A 35 6.90 -11.66 5.50
N ARG A 36 5.89 -12.22 6.20
CA ARG A 36 4.74 -11.46 6.75
C ARG A 36 5.11 -10.60 7.96
N ILE A 37 6.12 -11.03 8.70
CA ILE A 37 6.65 -10.41 9.93
C ILE A 37 8.17 -10.24 9.81
N MET A 38 8.78 -9.45 10.68
CA MET A 38 10.25 -9.31 10.73
C MET A 38 10.94 -10.62 11.19
N PRO A 39 12.21 -10.85 10.78
CA PRO A 39 13.05 -10.03 9.91
C PRO A 39 12.76 -10.21 8.41
N LYS A 40 13.08 -9.19 7.60
CA LYS A 40 12.92 -9.18 6.12
C LYS A 40 14.20 -8.75 5.40
N PRO A 41 15.33 -9.49 5.57
CA PRO A 41 16.65 -9.01 5.16
C PRO A 41 16.73 -8.63 3.67
N ASP A 42 16.06 -9.39 2.81
CA ASP A 42 16.09 -9.14 1.36
C ASP A 42 15.27 -7.91 0.97
N LEU A 43 14.11 -7.71 1.59
CA LEU A 43 13.32 -6.50 1.38
C LEU A 43 14.09 -5.27 1.88
N THR A 44 14.69 -5.34 3.07
CA THR A 44 15.42 -4.19 3.64
C THR A 44 16.71 -3.87 2.91
N ALA A 45 17.31 -4.84 2.22
CA ALA A 45 18.43 -4.58 1.30
C ALA A 45 18.01 -3.64 0.15
N LEU A 46 16.74 -3.66 -0.26
CA LEU A 46 16.17 -2.75 -1.26
C LEU A 46 15.64 -1.46 -0.62
N THR A 47 14.86 -1.57 0.44
CA THR A 47 14.10 -0.42 0.98
C THR A 47 14.89 0.44 1.97
N GLY A 48 15.98 -0.07 2.55
CA GLY A 48 16.79 0.65 3.54
C GLY A 48 16.16 0.72 4.93
N GLY A 49 15.16 -0.11 5.22
CA GLY A 49 14.55 -0.22 6.54
C GLY A 49 13.02 -0.20 6.52
N TYR A 50 12.42 0.40 5.49
CA TYR A 50 10.97 0.40 5.32
C TYR A 50 10.44 -1.03 5.22
N ARG A 51 9.65 -1.44 6.21
CA ARG A 51 9.19 -2.83 6.38
C ARG A 51 7.72 -3.08 6.01
N LYS A 52 6.97 -2.01 5.69
CA LYS A 52 5.57 -2.13 5.23
C LYS A 52 5.56 -2.74 3.82
N THR A 53 4.37 -3.20 3.43
CA THR A 53 4.16 -3.99 2.21
C THR A 53 2.83 -3.61 1.58
N PRO A 54 2.72 -3.58 0.25
CA PRO A 54 3.73 -4.01 -0.73
C PRO A 54 4.78 -2.93 -1.03
N VAL A 55 5.80 -3.29 -1.80
CA VAL A 55 6.78 -2.39 -2.40
C VAL A 55 6.89 -2.73 -3.88
N LEU A 56 6.90 -1.72 -4.75
CA LEU A 56 7.14 -1.90 -6.19
C LEU A 56 8.60 -1.59 -6.49
N GLN A 57 9.27 -2.46 -7.23
CA GLN A 57 10.61 -2.27 -7.75
C GLN A 57 10.54 -2.17 -9.28
N VAL A 58 11.30 -1.23 -9.83
CA VAL A 58 11.55 -1.10 -11.27
C VAL A 58 13.05 -0.88 -11.47
N GLY A 59 13.79 -1.95 -11.79
CA GLY A 59 15.26 -1.89 -11.79
C GLY A 59 15.79 -1.54 -10.40
N ALA A 60 16.47 -0.39 -10.28
CA ALA A 60 17.05 0.15 -9.05
C ALA A 60 16.18 1.22 -8.36
N ASP A 61 14.97 1.47 -8.87
CA ASP A 61 13.98 2.37 -8.26
C ASP A 61 12.98 1.58 -7.41
N ILE A 62 12.90 1.93 -6.12
CA ILE A 62 12.09 1.25 -5.10
C ILE A 62 10.98 2.20 -4.64
N TYR A 63 9.74 1.91 -5.04
CA TYR A 63 8.56 2.71 -4.71
C TYR A 63 7.83 2.11 -3.51
N CYS A 64 7.93 2.83 -2.39
CA CYS A 64 7.26 2.50 -1.14
C CYS A 64 5.86 3.13 -1.12
N ASP A 65 4.91 2.44 -0.47
CA ASP A 65 3.52 2.85 -0.29
C ASP A 65 2.61 2.72 -1.54
N THR A 66 1.40 2.18 -1.34
CA THR A 66 0.45 1.94 -2.43
C THR A 66 -0.04 3.21 -3.13
N ALA A 67 -0.04 4.36 -2.45
CA ALA A 67 -0.41 5.63 -3.06
C ALA A 67 0.60 6.03 -4.14
N LEU A 68 1.90 5.85 -3.85
CA LEU A 68 2.95 6.13 -4.83
C LEU A 68 3.05 5.05 -5.90
N ILE A 69 2.84 3.78 -5.53
CA ILE A 69 2.72 2.69 -6.51
C ILE A 69 1.64 3.01 -7.55
N ALA A 70 0.46 3.49 -7.12
CA ALA A 70 -0.62 3.89 -8.05
C ALA A 70 -0.15 4.95 -9.06
N ARG A 71 0.54 6.00 -8.58
CA ARG A 71 1.13 7.04 -9.45
C ARG A 71 2.16 6.47 -10.42
N ARG A 72 3.03 5.57 -9.95
CA ARG A 72 4.04 4.94 -10.81
C ARG A 72 3.41 4.05 -11.88
N LEU A 73 2.34 3.32 -11.56
CA LEU A 73 1.57 2.53 -12.53
C LEU A 73 0.83 3.42 -13.54
N GLU A 74 0.37 4.60 -13.12
CA GLU A 74 -0.21 5.60 -14.02
C GLU A 74 0.79 6.06 -15.08
N VAL A 75 2.05 6.32 -14.66
CA VAL A 75 3.15 6.67 -15.58
C VAL A 75 3.52 5.49 -16.49
N GLU A 76 3.49 4.26 -15.98
CA GLU A 76 3.78 3.05 -16.79
C GLU A 76 2.75 2.87 -17.90
N LYS A 77 1.47 3.10 -17.58
CA LYS A 77 0.36 2.97 -18.51
C LYS A 77 -0.75 3.94 -18.14
N ALA A 78 -0.90 5.00 -18.92
CA ALA A 78 -1.88 6.06 -18.66
C ALA A 78 -3.34 5.57 -18.74
N THR A 79 -3.69 4.69 -19.68
CA THR A 79 -5.08 4.24 -19.90
C THR A 79 -5.24 2.73 -19.65
N PRO A 80 -6.27 2.28 -18.91
CA PRO A 80 -7.31 3.08 -18.23
C PRO A 80 -6.74 3.84 -17.02
N SER A 81 -7.23 5.04 -16.71
CA SER A 81 -6.65 5.89 -15.66
C SER A 81 -7.08 5.47 -14.26
N LEU A 82 -6.18 5.54 -13.27
CA LEU A 82 -6.54 5.45 -11.85
C LEU A 82 -7.08 6.78 -11.30
N PHE A 83 -6.91 7.87 -12.04
CA PHE A 83 -7.26 9.23 -11.63
C PHE A 83 -8.09 9.87 -12.75
N PRO A 84 -9.40 9.56 -12.82
CA PRO A 84 -10.30 10.11 -13.84
C PRO A 84 -10.20 11.63 -13.98
N GLU A 85 -10.25 12.11 -15.23
CA GLU A 85 -10.15 13.54 -15.55
C GLU A 85 -11.27 14.33 -14.85
N GLY A 86 -10.91 15.39 -14.14
CA GLY A 86 -11.84 16.21 -13.37
C GLY A 86 -12.24 15.63 -12.00
N GLN A 87 -11.74 14.44 -11.63
CA GLN A 87 -11.95 13.82 -10.31
C GLN A 87 -10.65 13.48 -9.59
N GLU A 88 -9.50 13.97 -10.05
CA GLU A 88 -8.18 13.61 -9.55
C GLU A 88 -8.05 13.89 -8.05
N PHE A 89 -8.49 15.07 -7.60
CA PHE A 89 -8.49 15.45 -6.19
C PHE A 89 -9.47 14.59 -5.37
N VAL A 90 -10.67 14.37 -5.90
CA VAL A 90 -11.73 13.62 -5.20
C VAL A 90 -11.29 12.18 -4.99
N ALA A 91 -10.88 11.50 -6.06
CA ALA A 91 -10.47 10.10 -6.02
C ALA A 91 -9.23 9.90 -5.13
N ALA A 92 -8.21 10.77 -5.24
CA ALA A 92 -7.00 10.67 -4.41
C ALA A 92 -7.30 10.95 -2.93
N SER A 93 -8.09 11.98 -2.62
CA SER A 93 -8.43 12.33 -1.23
C SER A 93 -9.29 11.26 -0.58
N PHE A 94 -10.25 10.70 -1.34
CA PHE A 94 -11.05 9.59 -0.88
C PHE A 94 -10.19 8.34 -0.62
N ALA A 95 -9.27 8.02 -1.53
CA ALA A 95 -8.36 6.89 -1.35
C ALA A 95 -7.52 7.03 -0.08
N GLN A 96 -6.98 8.22 0.19
CA GLN A 96 -6.24 8.49 1.44
C GLN A 96 -7.13 8.29 2.68
N TRP A 97 -8.37 8.77 2.65
CA TRP A 97 -9.32 8.55 3.74
C TRP A 97 -9.66 7.06 3.91
N ALA A 98 -9.85 6.30 2.82
CA ALA A 98 -10.16 4.88 2.89
C ALA A 98 -8.97 4.06 3.44
N ASP A 99 -7.77 4.33 2.95
CA ASP A 99 -6.52 3.67 3.37
C ASP A 99 -6.17 3.95 4.85
N ALA A 100 -6.56 5.12 5.37
CA ALA A 100 -6.32 5.49 6.76
C ALA A 100 -7.50 5.11 7.67
N VAL A 101 -8.68 5.66 7.42
CA VAL A 101 -9.83 5.57 8.34
C VAL A 101 -10.57 4.26 8.17
N VAL A 102 -11.01 3.92 6.95
CA VAL A 102 -11.80 2.70 6.72
C VAL A 102 -10.97 1.46 7.01
N PHE A 103 -9.69 1.47 6.62
CA PHE A 103 -8.77 0.38 6.92
C PHE A 103 -8.61 0.13 8.43
N GLN A 104 -8.48 1.18 9.26
CA GLN A 104 -8.41 1.03 10.72
C GLN A 104 -9.68 0.39 11.30
N HIS A 105 -10.85 0.70 10.76
CA HIS A 105 -12.10 0.04 11.14
C HIS A 105 -12.08 -1.44 10.76
N ALA A 106 -11.75 -1.76 9.51
CA ALA A 106 -11.69 -3.12 9.02
C ALA A 106 -10.70 -3.97 9.83
N VAL A 107 -9.48 -3.47 10.08
CA VAL A 107 -8.47 -4.12 10.91
C VAL A 107 -9.01 -4.37 12.32
N THR A 108 -9.64 -3.36 12.94
CA THR A 108 -10.18 -3.48 14.29
C THR A 108 -11.29 -4.53 14.40
N LEU A 109 -12.16 -4.62 13.39
CA LEU A 109 -13.25 -5.61 13.33
C LEU A 109 -12.72 -7.02 13.01
N VAL A 110 -11.74 -7.12 12.12
CA VAL A 110 -11.09 -8.38 11.75
C VAL A 110 -10.31 -8.99 12.92
N PHE A 111 -9.62 -8.19 13.72
CA PHE A 111 -8.81 -8.69 14.84
C PHE A 111 -9.58 -8.75 16.17
N GLN A 112 -10.89 -9.01 16.13
CA GLN A 112 -11.66 -9.39 17.32
C GLN A 112 -11.47 -10.87 17.65
N PRO A 113 -11.63 -11.28 18.93
CA PRO A 113 -11.34 -12.64 19.38
C PRO A 113 -11.98 -13.73 18.51
N GLU A 114 -13.24 -13.56 18.10
CA GLU A 114 -14.01 -14.52 17.32
C GLU A 114 -13.42 -14.71 15.92
N SER A 115 -13.06 -13.61 15.24
CA SER A 115 -12.45 -13.65 13.91
C SER A 115 -10.99 -14.10 13.97
N ILE A 116 -10.22 -13.73 15.01
CA ILE A 116 -8.87 -14.24 15.24
C ILE A 116 -8.87 -15.76 15.41
N ALA A 117 -9.82 -16.30 16.19
CA ALA A 117 -9.93 -17.74 16.38
C ALA A 117 -10.09 -18.49 15.05
N VAL A 118 -10.81 -17.90 14.08
CA VAL A 118 -10.96 -18.47 12.73
C VAL A 118 -9.69 -18.28 11.90
N ARG A 119 -9.09 -17.09 11.88
CA ARG A 119 -7.92 -16.77 11.03
C ARG A 119 -6.64 -17.45 11.46
N MET A 120 -6.45 -17.56 12.77
CA MET A 120 -5.20 -18.02 13.38
C MET A 120 -5.36 -19.36 14.07
N GLY A 121 -6.57 -19.93 14.16
CA GLY A 121 -6.81 -21.19 14.87
C GLY A 121 -6.01 -22.39 14.35
N LYS A 122 -5.53 -22.33 13.09
CA LYS A 122 -4.66 -23.35 12.49
C LYS A 122 -3.16 -23.09 12.69
N LEU A 123 -2.78 -21.92 13.19
CA LEU A 123 -1.38 -21.58 13.43
C LEU A 123 -0.94 -22.09 14.82
N PRO A 124 0.31 -22.58 14.95
CA PRO A 124 0.88 -22.90 16.26
C PRO A 124 0.85 -21.68 17.20
N PRO A 125 0.65 -21.85 18.51
CA PRO A 125 0.58 -20.73 19.46
C PRO A 125 1.78 -19.76 19.39
N ALA A 126 2.99 -20.29 19.20
CA ALA A 126 4.19 -19.47 19.03
C ALA A 126 4.13 -18.55 17.80
N ALA A 127 3.57 -19.04 16.68
CA ALA A 127 3.39 -18.23 15.48
C ALA A 127 2.33 -17.14 15.65
N GLN A 128 1.26 -17.42 16.42
CA GLN A 128 0.25 -16.42 16.77
C GLN A 128 0.86 -15.31 17.64
N GLN A 129 1.63 -15.69 18.67
CA GLN A 129 2.32 -14.74 19.55
C GLN A 129 3.34 -13.88 18.79
N ALA A 130 4.14 -14.49 17.90
CA ALA A 130 5.09 -13.77 17.06
C ALA A 130 4.39 -12.74 16.15
N PHE A 131 3.25 -13.11 15.55
CA PHE A 131 2.46 -12.18 14.75
C PHE A 131 1.92 -11.00 15.56
N VAL A 132 1.36 -11.27 16.74
CA VAL A 132 0.84 -10.21 17.63
C VAL A 132 1.98 -9.28 18.07
N ALA A 133 3.13 -9.82 18.43
CA ALA A 133 4.30 -9.04 18.84
C ALA A 133 4.83 -8.18 17.68
N ASP A 134 4.93 -8.73 16.47
CA ASP A 134 5.34 -7.98 15.26
C ASP A 134 4.37 -6.84 14.95
N ARG A 135 3.06 -7.08 15.06
CA ARG A 135 2.06 -6.03 14.87
C ARG A 135 2.15 -4.97 15.96
N ALA A 136 2.33 -5.34 17.23
CA ALA A 136 2.53 -4.36 18.31
C ALA A 136 3.77 -3.49 18.07
N ALA A 137 4.88 -4.10 17.66
CA ALA A 137 6.11 -3.38 17.32
C ALA A 137 5.94 -2.47 16.10
N LEU A 138 5.19 -2.90 15.08
CA LEU A 138 4.92 -2.09 13.89
C LEU A 138 4.20 -0.77 14.24
N PHE A 139 3.30 -0.77 15.22
CA PHE A 139 2.58 0.43 15.65
C PHE A 139 3.34 1.28 16.69
N ALA A 140 4.47 0.80 17.21
CA ALA A 140 5.25 1.54 18.20
C ALA A 140 5.87 2.80 17.56
N GLY A 141 5.75 3.95 18.24
CA GLY A 141 6.35 5.22 17.83
C GLY A 141 5.61 6.00 16.74
N GLY A 142 4.53 5.46 16.19
CA GLY A 142 3.68 6.14 15.22
C GLY A 142 2.54 6.95 15.85
N SER A 143 1.94 7.84 15.06
CA SER A 143 0.80 8.67 15.48
C SER A 143 -0.55 7.95 15.40
N ALA A 144 -0.64 6.84 14.66
CA ALA A 144 -1.88 6.08 14.54
C ALA A 144 -2.21 5.39 15.87
N SER A 145 -3.33 5.79 16.47
CA SER A 145 -3.87 5.12 17.64
C SER A 145 -4.79 3.97 17.23
N ARG A 146 -4.83 2.93 18.04
CA ARG A 146 -5.75 1.80 17.83
C ARG A 146 -7.19 2.26 18.05
N LEU A 147 -8.03 2.13 17.02
CA LEU A 147 -9.47 2.38 17.13
C LEU A 147 -10.09 1.38 18.13
N PRO A 148 -10.83 1.86 19.15
CA PRO A 148 -11.53 0.96 20.08
C PRO A 148 -12.59 0.11 19.36
N ALA A 149 -12.67 -1.18 19.72
CA ALA A 149 -13.59 -2.12 19.08
C ALA A 149 -15.07 -1.68 19.17
N ALA A 150 -15.49 -1.12 20.30
CA ALA A 150 -16.86 -0.60 20.47
C ALA A 150 -17.13 0.57 19.52
N GLN A 151 -16.15 1.45 19.31
CA GLN A 151 -16.25 2.57 18.38
C GLN A 151 -16.30 2.09 16.93
N ALA A 152 -15.45 1.13 16.55
CA ALA A 152 -15.50 0.53 15.21
C ALA A 152 -16.87 -0.09 14.92
N LYS A 153 -17.43 -0.86 15.88
CA LYS A 153 -18.78 -1.45 15.76
C LYS A 153 -19.88 -0.39 15.63
N LEU A 154 -19.77 0.71 16.37
CA LEU A 154 -20.72 1.81 16.33
C LEU A 154 -20.69 2.55 14.97
N GLN A 155 -19.49 2.78 14.43
CA GLN A 155 -19.30 3.61 13.24
C GLN A 155 -19.44 2.83 11.93
N TRP A 156 -19.13 1.53 11.91
CA TRP A 156 -19.13 0.72 10.69
C TRP A 156 -20.45 0.73 9.91
N PRO A 157 -21.64 0.58 10.55
CA PRO A 157 -22.90 0.63 9.83
C PRO A 157 -23.16 1.97 9.12
N VAL A 158 -22.64 3.09 9.65
CA VAL A 158 -22.76 4.41 9.02
C VAL A 158 -21.94 4.46 7.73
N LEU A 159 -20.72 3.93 7.76
CA LEU A 159 -19.85 3.89 6.58
C LEU A 159 -20.48 3.04 5.47
N MET A 160 -20.97 1.85 5.83
CA MET A 160 -21.58 0.93 4.87
C MET A 160 -22.94 1.39 4.36
N ALA A 161 -23.79 1.99 5.20
CA ALA A 161 -25.05 2.56 4.75
C ALA A 161 -24.85 3.72 3.75
N ARG A 162 -23.81 4.55 3.95
CA ARG A 162 -23.47 5.63 2.99
C ARG A 162 -22.95 5.07 1.67
N LEU A 163 -22.05 4.09 1.72
CA LEU A 163 -21.52 3.44 0.53
C LEU A 163 -22.64 2.75 -0.27
N GLN A 164 -23.49 1.97 0.41
CA GLN A 164 -24.69 1.35 -0.16
C GLN A 164 -25.61 2.38 -0.80
N GLN A 165 -25.87 3.51 -0.12
CA GLN A 165 -26.74 4.57 -0.63
C GLN A 165 -26.19 5.23 -1.89
N GLN A 166 -24.87 5.46 -1.96
CA GLN A 166 -24.22 6.00 -3.15
C GLN A 166 -24.33 5.01 -4.30
N LEU A 167 -23.91 3.76 -4.10
CA LEU A 167 -23.93 2.72 -5.14
C LEU A 167 -25.34 2.42 -5.67
N ALA A 168 -26.38 2.58 -4.84
CA ALA A 168 -27.78 2.44 -5.28
C ALA A 168 -28.29 3.59 -6.16
N ARG A 169 -27.55 4.71 -6.23
CA ARG A 169 -27.97 5.95 -6.90
C ARG A 169 -27.00 6.42 -7.98
N GLU A 170 -25.78 5.92 -7.95
CA GLU A 170 -24.75 6.28 -8.91
C GLU A 170 -25.17 5.83 -10.31
N GLU A 171 -25.00 6.71 -11.30
CA GLU A 171 -25.30 6.37 -12.69
C GLU A 171 -24.24 5.45 -13.29
N GLY A 172 -23.03 5.43 -12.71
CA GLY A 172 -21.92 4.56 -13.09
C GLY A 172 -21.74 3.34 -12.19
N ASP A 173 -20.78 2.48 -12.56
CA ASP A 173 -20.56 1.19 -11.90
C ASP A 173 -19.61 1.26 -10.70
N PHE A 174 -18.96 2.40 -10.48
CA PHE A 174 -17.84 2.63 -9.54
C PHE A 174 -17.98 3.97 -8.82
N LEU A 175 -17.18 4.22 -7.79
CA LEU A 175 -17.36 5.34 -6.83
C LEU A 175 -17.21 6.76 -7.40
N CYS A 176 -16.63 6.85 -8.61
CA CYS A 176 -16.39 8.08 -9.34
C CYS A 176 -17.08 8.01 -10.72
N GLY A 177 -18.17 7.25 -10.85
CA GLY A 177 -18.79 6.87 -12.12
C GLY A 177 -18.01 5.81 -12.91
N GLU A 178 -16.68 5.94 -12.99
CA GLU A 178 -15.76 4.98 -13.59
C GLU A 178 -14.70 4.48 -12.59
N PRO A 179 -14.00 3.36 -12.86
CA PRO A 179 -13.04 2.79 -11.92
C PRO A 179 -11.91 3.77 -11.62
N SER A 180 -11.56 3.91 -10.34
CA SER A 180 -10.54 4.85 -9.90
C SER A 180 -9.74 4.30 -8.72
N ILE A 181 -8.70 5.03 -8.30
CA ILE A 181 -7.95 4.74 -7.08
C ILE A 181 -8.84 4.67 -5.83
N ALA A 182 -9.97 5.39 -5.81
CA ALA A 182 -10.95 5.35 -4.73
C ALA A 182 -11.53 3.95 -4.57
N ASP A 183 -11.81 3.27 -5.68
CA ASP A 183 -12.40 1.94 -5.65
C ASP A 183 -11.44 0.91 -5.05
N PHE A 184 -10.18 0.92 -5.49
CA PHE A 184 -9.17 -0.01 -4.98
C PHE A 184 -8.86 0.24 -3.50
N ALA A 185 -8.82 1.52 -3.08
CA ALA A 185 -8.62 1.91 -1.69
C ALA A 185 -9.79 1.52 -0.78
N MET A 186 -11.04 1.59 -1.26
CA MET A 186 -12.21 1.12 -0.52
C MET A 186 -12.38 -0.41 -0.59
N ALA A 187 -11.92 -1.07 -1.65
CA ALA A 187 -12.12 -2.50 -1.84
C ALA A 187 -11.25 -3.34 -0.91
N HIS A 188 -9.98 -2.98 -0.67
CA HIS A 188 -9.08 -3.82 0.12
C HIS A 188 -9.45 -3.99 1.61
N PRO A 189 -10.01 -2.99 2.33
CA PRO A 189 -10.54 -3.19 3.67
C PRO A 189 -11.75 -4.14 3.66
N LEU A 190 -12.63 -4.04 2.65
CA LEU A 190 -13.81 -4.92 2.54
C LEU A 190 -13.41 -6.36 2.16
N TRP A 191 -12.48 -6.51 1.22
CA TRP A 191 -11.84 -7.79 0.91
C TRP A 191 -11.23 -8.41 2.16
N PHE A 192 -10.57 -7.60 3.00
CA PHE A 192 -10.03 -8.10 4.26
C PHE A 192 -11.13 -8.61 5.18
N LEU A 193 -12.24 -7.89 5.35
CA LEU A 193 -13.40 -8.33 6.13
C LEU A 193 -14.05 -9.60 5.56
N LYS A 194 -14.09 -9.76 4.23
CA LYS A 194 -14.60 -10.96 3.57
C LYS A 194 -13.76 -12.22 3.81
N GLY A 195 -12.55 -12.10 4.35
CA GLY A 195 -11.65 -13.23 4.61
C GLY A 195 -12.11 -14.23 5.68
N THR A 196 -13.21 -13.99 6.40
CA THR A 196 -13.83 -14.98 7.31
C THR A 196 -15.35 -14.90 7.27
N HIS A 197 -16.02 -16.01 7.59
CA HIS A 197 -17.48 -16.03 7.75
C HIS A 197 -17.97 -15.18 8.93
N VAL A 198 -17.11 -14.85 9.90
CA VAL A 198 -17.47 -14.02 11.06
C VAL A 198 -17.62 -12.55 10.66
N THR A 199 -16.71 -12.07 9.80
CA THR A 199 -16.65 -10.67 9.39
C THR A 199 -17.27 -10.41 8.02
N ALA A 200 -17.47 -11.44 7.20
CA ALA A 200 -18.11 -11.29 5.88
C ALA A 200 -19.50 -10.62 5.92
N PRO A 201 -20.39 -10.88 6.91
CA PRO A 201 -21.68 -10.18 7.01
C PRO A 201 -21.56 -8.65 7.11
N LEU A 202 -20.45 -8.13 7.62
CA LEU A 202 -20.19 -6.68 7.68
C LEU A 202 -20.12 -6.02 6.29
N VAL A 203 -20.00 -6.83 5.23
CA VAL A 203 -20.06 -6.43 3.81
C VAL A 203 -21.30 -7.03 3.14
N ASP A 204 -21.59 -8.31 3.37
CA ASP A 204 -22.66 -9.04 2.66
C ASP A 204 -24.07 -8.57 2.98
N ASP A 205 -24.27 -7.95 4.15
CA ASP A 205 -25.56 -7.36 4.53
C ASP A 205 -25.89 -6.08 3.72
N TYR A 206 -25.00 -5.63 2.84
CA TYR A 206 -25.14 -4.46 1.97
C TYR A 206 -25.04 -4.90 0.50
N PRO A 207 -26.16 -5.28 -0.15
CA PRO A 207 -26.14 -5.92 -1.47
C PRO A 207 -25.43 -5.14 -2.59
N GLU A 208 -25.58 -3.81 -2.66
CA GLU A 208 -24.94 -3.00 -3.70
C GLU A 208 -23.43 -2.92 -3.46
N VAL A 209 -23.02 -2.84 -2.19
CA VAL A 209 -21.60 -2.90 -1.79
C VAL A 209 -21.00 -4.25 -2.16
N ALA A 210 -21.68 -5.36 -1.87
CA ALA A 210 -21.20 -6.70 -2.20
C ALA A 210 -21.08 -6.89 -3.73
N ALA A 211 -22.06 -6.40 -4.50
CA ALA A 211 -22.03 -6.44 -5.97
C ALA A 211 -20.90 -5.57 -6.53
N TRP A 212 -20.74 -4.33 -6.05
CA TRP A 212 -19.66 -3.43 -6.41
C TRP A 212 -18.29 -4.02 -6.10
N LEU A 213 -18.11 -4.59 -4.90
CA LEU A 213 -16.86 -5.26 -4.53
C LEU A 213 -16.55 -6.40 -5.50
N GLY A 214 -17.57 -7.18 -5.90
CA GLY A 214 -17.42 -8.21 -6.93
C GLY A 214 -16.92 -7.67 -8.28
N ARG A 215 -17.40 -6.50 -8.71
CA ARG A 215 -16.91 -5.81 -9.92
C ARG A 215 -15.44 -5.40 -9.79
N VAL A 216 -15.07 -4.76 -8.66
CA VAL A 216 -13.68 -4.33 -8.43
C VAL A 216 -12.73 -5.53 -8.35
N LEU A 217 -13.10 -6.59 -7.65
CA LEU A 217 -12.29 -7.82 -7.59
C LEU A 217 -12.21 -8.53 -8.95
N GLY A 218 -13.19 -8.32 -9.82
CA GLY A 218 -13.25 -8.85 -11.18
C GLY A 218 -12.16 -8.33 -12.13
N PHE A 219 -11.47 -7.22 -11.79
CA PHE A 219 -10.29 -6.78 -12.54
C PHE A 219 -9.14 -7.79 -12.49
N GLY A 220 -9.15 -8.68 -11.49
CA GLY A 220 -8.09 -9.66 -11.29
C GLY A 220 -6.75 -9.01 -10.99
N HIS A 221 -5.66 -9.75 -11.22
CA HIS A 221 -4.32 -9.34 -10.79
C HIS A 221 -3.33 -9.16 -11.93
N GLY A 222 -3.80 -9.12 -13.18
CA GLY A 222 -2.93 -9.07 -14.36
C GLY A 222 -2.16 -10.37 -14.59
N ALA A 223 -1.16 -10.33 -15.48
CA ALA A 223 -0.31 -11.48 -15.75
C ALA A 223 0.95 -11.43 -14.87
N HIS A 224 1.23 -12.48 -14.11
CA HIS A 224 2.43 -12.52 -13.28
C HIS A 224 3.15 -13.86 -13.30
N SER A 225 4.45 -13.79 -13.05
CA SER A 225 5.31 -14.95 -12.86
C SER A 225 6.17 -14.78 -11.61
N PRO A 226 6.51 -15.86 -10.91
CA PRO A 226 7.35 -15.78 -9.71
C PRO A 226 8.76 -15.27 -10.05
N LEU A 227 9.39 -14.64 -9.05
CA LEU A 227 10.78 -14.19 -9.04
C LEU A 227 11.32 -14.35 -7.61
N SER A 228 12.53 -14.85 -7.45
CA SER A 228 13.14 -14.97 -6.13
C SER A 228 13.55 -13.59 -5.58
N SER A 229 13.65 -13.47 -4.25
CA SER A 229 14.11 -12.23 -3.62
C SER A 229 15.57 -11.91 -3.97
N GLU A 230 16.40 -12.94 -4.15
CA GLU A 230 17.80 -12.80 -4.59
C GLU A 230 17.90 -12.33 -6.05
N GLU A 231 17.06 -12.86 -6.94
CA GLU A 231 17.00 -12.40 -8.34
C GLU A 231 16.56 -10.94 -8.42
N ALA A 232 15.57 -10.53 -7.61
CA ALA A 232 15.14 -9.14 -7.52
C ALA A 232 16.26 -8.19 -7.05
N ILE A 233 17.08 -8.62 -6.09
CA ILE A 233 18.26 -7.87 -5.64
C ILE A 233 19.33 -7.79 -6.73
N ALA A 234 19.57 -8.87 -7.46
CA ALA A 234 20.51 -8.88 -8.59
C ALA A 234 20.08 -7.89 -9.69
N ILE A 235 18.78 -7.88 -10.04
CA ILE A 235 18.19 -6.91 -10.98
C ILE A 235 18.43 -5.47 -10.50
N ALA A 236 18.25 -5.20 -9.20
CA ALA A 236 18.50 -3.87 -8.65
C ALA A 236 19.98 -3.47 -8.77
N ARG A 237 20.89 -4.40 -8.46
CA ARG A 237 22.34 -4.18 -8.49
C ARG A 237 22.87 -3.90 -9.90
N GLU A 238 22.30 -4.55 -10.91
CA GLU A 238 22.70 -4.42 -12.32
C GLU A 238 22.06 -3.20 -13.00
N ALA A 239 20.97 -2.68 -12.44
CA ALA A 239 20.26 -1.53 -12.98
C ALA A 239 20.90 -0.19 -12.56
N GLN A 240 20.68 0.83 -13.37
CA GLN A 240 20.90 2.22 -12.98
C GLN A 240 19.55 2.84 -12.61
N PRO A 241 19.47 3.59 -11.50
CA PRO A 241 18.25 4.31 -11.16
C PRO A 241 17.82 5.28 -12.28
N ALA A 242 16.51 5.47 -12.42
CA ALA A 242 15.93 6.33 -13.43
C ALA A 242 16.35 7.81 -13.25
N PRO A 243 16.31 8.60 -14.34
CA PRO A 243 16.45 10.05 -14.25
C PRO A 243 15.46 10.65 -13.26
N LEU A 244 15.91 11.69 -12.55
CA LEU A 244 15.06 12.42 -11.60
C LEU A 244 14.01 13.25 -12.36
N PRO A 245 12.86 13.54 -11.74
CA PRO A 245 11.91 14.51 -12.27
C PRO A 245 12.54 15.89 -12.43
N ASP A 246 12.04 16.69 -13.38
CA ASP A 246 12.49 18.07 -13.59
C ASP A 246 12.04 19.01 -12.46
N GLU A 247 10.95 18.67 -11.76
CA GLU A 247 10.44 19.44 -10.62
C GLU A 247 11.16 19.09 -9.31
N ASP A 248 11.61 20.11 -8.58
CA ASP A 248 12.16 19.96 -7.24
C ASP A 248 11.72 21.08 -6.30
N PHE A 249 11.14 20.68 -5.17
CA PHE A 249 10.65 21.52 -4.09
C PHE A 249 11.56 21.47 -2.85
N SER A 250 12.70 20.77 -2.90
CA SER A 250 13.60 20.59 -1.75
C SER A 250 13.96 21.93 -1.09
N GLN A 251 14.40 22.91 -1.89
CA GLN A 251 14.79 24.24 -1.37
C GLN A 251 13.63 24.98 -0.70
N ALA A 252 12.43 24.93 -1.29
CA ALA A 252 11.24 25.57 -0.73
C ALA A 252 10.83 24.98 0.63
N LEU A 253 11.24 23.75 0.90
CA LEU A 253 11.00 23.04 2.16
C LEU A 253 12.16 23.18 3.16
N GLY A 254 13.20 23.95 2.82
CA GLY A 254 14.38 24.14 3.66
C GLY A 254 15.40 23.00 3.56
N PHE A 255 15.34 22.18 2.52
CA PHE A 255 16.25 21.08 2.26
C PHE A 255 17.19 21.38 1.07
N GLN A 256 18.40 20.85 1.11
CA GLN A 256 19.38 20.88 0.02
C GLN A 256 19.48 19.50 -0.62
N VAL A 257 19.44 19.44 -1.96
CA VAL A 257 19.78 18.23 -2.71
C VAL A 257 21.22 17.85 -2.40
N GLY A 258 21.47 16.54 -2.21
CA GLY A 258 22.76 15.99 -1.81
C GLY A 258 22.99 15.90 -0.30
N GLN A 259 22.11 16.46 0.54
CA GLN A 259 22.25 16.35 1.99
C GLN A 259 21.77 14.99 2.50
N GLN A 260 22.30 14.56 3.65
CA GLN A 260 21.82 13.35 4.33
C GLN A 260 20.50 13.64 5.05
N VAL A 261 19.50 12.79 4.80
CA VAL A 261 18.17 12.90 5.36
C VAL A 261 17.66 11.53 5.83
N SER A 262 16.61 11.57 6.63
CA SER A 262 15.84 10.41 7.07
C SER A 262 14.39 10.60 6.64
N VAL A 263 13.80 9.55 6.06
CA VAL A 263 12.38 9.49 5.74
C VAL A 263 11.74 8.36 6.53
N ALA A 264 10.63 8.64 7.21
CA ALA A 264 9.89 7.64 7.97
C ALA A 264 8.37 7.86 7.80
N ALA A 265 7.59 6.78 7.81
CA ALA A 265 6.14 6.91 7.92
C ALA A 265 5.77 7.59 9.25
N THR A 266 4.66 8.33 9.28
CA THR A 266 4.23 9.07 10.49
C THR A 266 3.15 8.34 11.29
N ASP A 267 2.44 7.40 10.68
CA ASP A 267 1.28 6.72 11.23
C ASP A 267 1.67 5.45 12.02
N TYR A 268 2.34 4.51 11.38
CA TYR A 268 2.90 3.26 11.91
C TYR A 268 4.03 2.80 10.99
N GLY A 269 4.82 1.80 11.38
CA GLY A 269 5.98 1.35 10.61
C GLY A 269 6.99 2.46 10.39
N VAL A 270 7.29 3.19 11.47
CA VAL A 270 8.08 4.43 11.50
C VAL A 270 9.59 4.19 11.40
N ASP A 271 9.99 3.05 10.85
CA ASP A 271 11.40 2.70 10.65
C ASP A 271 12.04 3.71 9.69
N PRO A 272 13.06 4.47 10.15
CA PRO A 272 13.68 5.49 9.32
C PRO A 272 14.49 4.85 8.20
N VAL A 273 14.33 5.41 7.00
CA VAL A 273 15.19 5.14 5.85
C VAL A 273 16.09 6.33 5.64
N GLN A 274 17.38 6.13 5.82
CA GLN A 274 18.40 7.15 5.63
C GLN A 274 18.99 7.09 4.22
N GLY A 275 19.31 8.25 3.69
CA GLY A 275 19.97 8.38 2.41
C GLY A 275 20.23 9.83 2.04
N GLU A 276 20.81 10.01 0.87
CA GLU A 276 21.05 11.32 0.28
C GLU A 276 19.79 11.81 -0.43
N LEU A 277 19.29 12.99 -0.08
CA LEU A 277 18.13 13.57 -0.73
C LEU A 277 18.46 13.95 -2.18
N LEU A 278 17.71 13.40 -3.13
CA LEU A 278 17.88 13.72 -4.55
C LEU A 278 16.86 14.71 -5.06
N CYS A 279 15.62 14.58 -4.62
CA CYS A 279 14.49 15.37 -5.13
C CYS A 279 13.32 15.28 -4.14
N VAL A 280 12.60 16.38 -4.00
CA VAL A 280 11.23 16.38 -3.48
C VAL A 280 10.32 16.92 -4.58
N SER A 281 9.59 16.04 -5.25
CA SER A 281 8.62 16.39 -6.30
C SER A 281 7.27 16.84 -5.70
N ALA A 282 6.25 17.06 -6.55
CA ALA A 282 4.91 17.37 -6.06
C ALA A 282 4.34 16.23 -5.19
N GLU A 283 4.61 14.97 -5.57
CA GLU A 283 3.99 13.79 -4.95
C GLU A 283 4.98 12.94 -4.12
N ALA A 284 6.29 13.00 -4.40
CA ALA A 284 7.27 12.05 -3.86
C ALA A 284 8.57 12.68 -3.33
N ILE A 285 9.18 12.00 -2.37
CA ILE A 285 10.54 12.21 -1.85
C ILE A 285 11.43 11.10 -2.39
N ILE A 286 12.59 11.44 -2.96
CA ILE A 286 13.52 10.48 -3.57
C ILE A 286 14.86 10.52 -2.84
N LEU A 287 15.27 9.36 -2.30
CA LEU A 287 16.55 9.19 -1.63
C LEU A 287 17.49 8.30 -2.45
N ARG A 288 18.75 8.69 -2.59
CA ARG A 288 19.81 7.77 -3.01
C ARG A 288 20.34 7.03 -1.79
N ARG A 289 20.48 5.72 -1.93
CA ARG A 289 21.19 4.89 -0.96
C ARG A 289 22.14 3.91 -1.64
N GLN A 290 23.14 3.48 -0.88
CA GLN A 290 24.05 2.42 -1.26
C GLN A 290 23.82 1.21 -0.36
N ASP A 291 23.69 0.04 -0.97
CA ASP A 291 23.58 -1.24 -0.29
C ASP A 291 24.67 -2.20 -0.79
N GLU A 292 25.24 -3.02 0.10
CA GLU A 292 26.31 -3.95 -0.27
C GLU A 292 25.84 -5.04 -1.25
N ARG A 293 24.57 -5.45 -1.15
CA ARG A 293 23.97 -6.50 -1.98
C ARG A 293 23.31 -5.90 -3.22
N ALA A 294 22.53 -4.83 -3.03
CA ALA A 294 21.68 -4.26 -4.07
C ALA A 294 22.28 -3.07 -4.84
N GLY A 295 23.48 -2.59 -4.48
CA GLY A 295 24.13 -1.50 -5.22
C GLY A 295 23.54 -0.12 -4.92
N THR A 296 23.55 0.76 -5.92
CA THR A 296 22.97 2.11 -5.81
C THR A 296 21.49 2.06 -6.12
N LEU A 297 20.67 2.57 -5.19
CA LEU A 297 19.21 2.55 -5.31
C LEU A 297 18.64 3.95 -5.16
N HIS A 298 17.53 4.22 -5.85
CA HIS A 298 16.63 5.32 -5.52
C HIS A 298 15.42 4.76 -4.78
N VAL A 299 15.19 5.22 -3.54
CA VAL A 299 14.00 4.85 -2.76
C VAL A 299 13.05 6.03 -2.74
N HIS A 300 11.82 5.77 -3.18
CA HIS A 300 10.78 6.76 -3.38
C HIS A 300 9.68 6.57 -2.33
N PHE A 301 9.29 7.66 -1.69
CA PHE A 301 8.19 7.71 -0.71
C PHE A 301 7.19 8.78 -1.12
N PRO A 302 5.88 8.59 -0.94
CA PRO A 302 4.95 9.69 -1.08
C PRO A 302 5.23 10.74 0.01
N ARG A 303 4.97 12.02 -0.29
CA ARG A 303 5.08 13.09 0.72
C ARG A 303 4.02 12.95 1.81
N LEU A 304 2.79 12.60 1.42
CA LEU A 304 1.69 12.40 2.36
C LEU A 304 1.92 11.11 3.17
N GLY A 305 1.83 11.22 4.50
CA GLY A 305 2.02 10.10 5.42
C GLY A 305 3.48 9.82 5.80
N PHE A 306 4.44 10.61 5.31
CA PHE A 306 5.85 10.48 5.63
C PHE A 306 6.44 11.79 6.14
N ALA A 307 7.38 11.69 7.08
CA ALA A 307 8.17 12.80 7.58
C ALA A 307 9.56 12.76 6.95
N LEU A 308 10.05 13.93 6.58
CA LEU A 308 11.42 14.16 6.12
C LEU A 308 12.16 14.97 7.18
N SER A 309 13.33 14.51 7.61
CA SER A 309 14.19 15.21 8.57
C SER A 309 15.65 15.18 8.14
N ALA A 310 16.43 16.20 8.51
CA ALA A 310 17.88 16.14 8.39
C ALA A 310 18.46 15.10 9.36
N VAL A 311 19.62 14.52 9.01
CA VAL A 311 20.39 13.60 9.86
C VAL A 311 21.52 14.35 10.55
#